data_AF-A0A6V7IKU6-F1
#
_entry.id   AF-A0A6V7IKU6-F1
#
_cell.length_a   1.000
_cell.length_b   1.000
_cell.length_c   1.000
_cell.angle_alpha   90.00
_cell.angle_beta   90.00
_cell.angle_gamma   90.00
#
_symmetry.space_group_name_H-M   'P 1'
#
loop_
_entity.id
_entity.type
_entity.pdbx_description
1 polymer ?
#
loop_
_entity_poly.entity_id
_entity_poly.type
_entity_poly.pdbx_seq_one_letter_code
_entity_poly.pdbx_strand_id
1 'polypeptide(L)' 'KGKVFGWGNSEYGQLPTEDDTTQINIATEISDCAKLGHIVDIATGGSFCMILT' A
#
# COMPACT_ATOMS: atom_id res chain seq x y z
N LYS A 1 -2.79 5.32 -15.81
CA LYS A 1 -2.82 4.32 -14.72
C LYS A 1 -1.50 4.39 -13.98
N GLY A 2 -1.51 4.64 -12.68
CA GLY A 2 -0.31 4.63 -11.84
C GLY A 2 -0.12 3.27 -11.17
N LYS A 3 1.13 2.93 -10.85
CA LYS A 3 1.44 1.82 -9.95
C LYS A 3 1.65 2.39 -8.55
N VAL A 4 1.14 1.69 -7.53
CA VAL A 4 1.30 2.07 -6.13
C VAL A 4 2.40 1.22 -5.52
N PHE A 5 3.34 1.85 -4.85
CA PHE A 5 4.41 1.19 -4.12
C PHE A 5 4.34 1.61 -2.66
N GLY A 6 4.55 0.66 -1.74
CA GLY A 6 4.52 0.88 -0.30
C GLY A 6 5.72 0.25 0.38
N TRP A 7 6.12 0.84 1.51
CA TRP A 7 7.19 0.36 2.38
C TRP A 7 6.97 0.89 3.81
N GLY A 8 7.63 0.29 4.78
CA GLY A 8 7.52 0.61 6.20
C GLY A 8 6.80 -0.46 7.02
N ASN A 9 6.07 -0.03 8.04
CA ASN A 9 5.34 -0.91 8.96
C ASN A 9 4.08 -1.49 8.30
N SER A 10 3.91 -2.81 8.43
CA SER A 10 2.70 -3.55 8.02
C SER A 10 2.15 -4.46 9.13
N GLU A 11 2.43 -4.16 10.40
CA GLU A 11 1.97 -4.97 11.55
C GLU A 11 0.44 -5.08 11.64
N TYR A 12 -0.28 -4.15 11.00
CA TYR A 12 -1.74 -4.10 10.97
C TYR A 12 -2.31 -4.35 9.55
N GLY A 13 -1.50 -4.81 8.60
CA GLY A 13 -1.92 -5.08 7.23
C GLY A 13 -2.18 -3.82 6.39
N GLN A 14 -1.59 -2.67 6.76
CA GLN A 14 -1.70 -1.43 6.00
C GLN A 14 -1.06 -1.52 4.61
N LEU A 15 -0.07 -2.39 4.47
CA LEU A 15 0.63 -2.69 3.22
C LEU A 15 0.37 -4.16 2.85
N PRO A 16 -0.64 -4.44 2.01
CA PRO A 16 -0.95 -5.80 1.60
C PRO A 16 0.08 -6.27 0.57
N THR A 17 1.14 -6.90 1.07
CA THR A 17 2.16 -7.60 0.27
C THR A 17 1.90 -9.10 0.26
N GLU A 18 2.47 -9.82 -0.72
CA GLU A 18 2.34 -11.29 -0.80
C GLU A 18 3.06 -11.99 0.36
N ASP A 19 4.13 -11.38 0.88
CA ASP A 19 4.85 -11.87 2.04
C ASP A 19 4.24 -11.32 3.35
N ASP A 20 4.08 -12.18 4.36
CA ASP A 20 3.55 -11.85 5.71
C ASP A 20 4.57 -11.08 6.58
N THR A 21 5.33 -10.18 5.96
CA THR A 21 6.37 -9.39 6.62
C THR A 21 5.78 -8.17 7.29
N THR A 22 6.15 -7.95 8.55
CA THR A 22 5.68 -6.79 9.31
C THR A 22 6.48 -5.51 9.05
N GLN A 23 7.64 -5.62 8.41
CA GLN A 23 8.52 -4.52 8.06
C GLN A 23 9.04 -4.68 6.63
N ILE A 24 8.63 -3.77 5.76
CA ILE A 24 9.00 -3.76 4.36
C ILE A 24 10.04 -2.65 4.15
N ASN A 25 11.26 -3.01 3.78
CA ASN A 25 12.37 -2.07 3.63
C ASN A 25 12.71 -1.74 2.16
N ILE A 26 11.98 -2.30 1.20
CA ILE A 26 12.11 -2.04 -0.23
C ILE A 26 10.76 -1.51 -0.73
N ALA A 27 10.77 -0.60 -1.71
CA ALA A 27 9.54 -0.15 -2.34
C ALA A 27 8.86 -1.34 -3.07
N THR A 28 7.81 -1.89 -2.47
CA THR A 28 7.11 -3.08 -2.98
C THR A 28 5.81 -2.67 -3.65
N GLU A 29 5.53 -3.23 -4.82
CA GLU A 29 4.30 -2.94 -5.57
C GLU A 29 3.07 -3.48 -4.80
N ILE A 30 2.09 -2.62 -4.54
CA ILE A 30 0.82 -2.99 -3.91
C ILE A 30 -0.16 -3.40 -5.00
N SER A 31 -0.04 -4.64 -5.46
CA SER A 31 -0.75 -5.18 -6.63
C SER A 31 -2.26 -5.08 -6.55
N ASP A 32 -2.84 -5.08 -5.34
CA ASP A 32 -4.28 -4.93 -5.15
C ASP A 32 -4.82 -3.56 -5.60
N CYS A 33 -3.99 -2.52 -5.57
CA CYS A 33 -4.36 -1.19 -6.05
C CYS A 33 -4.52 -1.15 -7.57
N ALA A 34 -3.99 -2.13 -8.32
CA ALA A 34 -4.13 -2.19 -9.78
C ALA A 34 -5.60 -2.33 -10.23
N LYS A 35 -6.48 -2.82 -9.34
CA LYS A 35 -7.91 -3.01 -9.56
C LYS A 35 -8.72 -1.71 -9.36
N LEU A 36 -8.15 -0.69 -8.72
CA LEU A 36 -8.84 0.52 -8.25
C LEU A 36 -8.96 1.64 -9.30
N GLY A 37 -8.33 1.52 -10.47
CA GLY A 37 -8.47 2.49 -11.56
C GLY A 37 -7.45 3.64 -11.53
N HIS A 38 -7.91 4.90 -11.61
CA HIS A 38 -7.05 6.09 -11.55
C HIS A 38 -6.93 6.53 -10.10
N ILE A 39 -5.72 6.56 -9.55
CA ILE A 39 -5.49 7.02 -8.17
C ILE A 39 -5.32 8.54 -8.21
N VAL A 40 -6.11 9.26 -7.41
CA VAL A 40 -6.07 10.72 -7.30
C VAL A 40 -5.21 11.14 -6.10
N ASP A 41 -5.37 10.46 -4.97
CA ASP A 41 -4.69 10.81 -3.72
C ASP A 41 -4.50 9.59 -2.79
N ILE A 42 -3.54 9.67 -1.88
CA ILE A 42 -3.22 8.65 -0.88
C ILE A 42 -2.96 9.33 0.47
N ALA A 43 -3.64 8.87 1.52
CA ALA A 43 -3.44 9.32 2.89
C ALA A 43 -3.02 8.16 3.80
N THR A 44 -2.16 8.44 4.78
CA THR A 44 -1.66 7.45 5.74
C THR A 44 -2.00 7.86 7.18
N GLY A 45 -2.37 6.88 7.99
CA GLY A 45 -2.50 6.99 9.43
C GLY A 45 -1.49 6.07 10.13
N GLY A 46 -1.51 6.02 11.46
CA GLY A 46 -0.58 5.18 12.21
C GLY A 46 -0.70 3.68 11.88
N SER A 47 -1.93 3.20 11.70
CA SER A 47 -2.24 1.78 11.49
C SER A 47 -3.17 1.52 10.30
N PHE A 48 -3.30 2.48 9.38
CA PHE A 48 -4.12 2.32 8.17
C PHE A 48 -3.69 3.25 7.04
N CYS A 49 -4.17 2.98 5.83
CA CYS A 49 -4.02 3.82 4.64
C CYS A 49 -5.38 4.02 3.97
N MET A 50 -5.55 5.14 3.26
CA MET A 50 -6.73 5.43 2.46
C MET A 50 -6.31 5.85 1.05
N ILE A 51 -7.12 5.45 0.07
CA ILE A 51 -6.89 5.71 -1.35
C ILE A 51 -8.13 6.40 -1.92
N LEU A 52 -7.92 7.51 -2.62
CA LEU A 52 -8.95 8.19 -3.41
C LEU A 52 -8.77 7.85 -4.88
N THR A 53 -9.85 7.40 -5.53
CA THR A 53 -9.89 6.97 -6.94
C THR A 53 -10.83 7.83 -7.76
#